data_AF-A0A7C3MCQ2-F1
#
_entry.id   AF-A0A7C3MCQ2-F1
#
_cell.length_a   1.000
_cell.length_b   1.000
_cell.length_c   1.000
_cell.angle_alpha   90.00
_cell.angle_beta   90.00
_cell.angle_gamma   90.00
#
_symmetry.space_group_name_H-M   'P 1'
#
loop_
_entity.id
_entity.type
_entity.pdbx_description
1 polymer ?
#
loop_
_entity_poly.entity_id
_entity_poly.type
_entity_poly.pdbx_seq_one_letter_code
_entity_poly.pdbx_strand_id
1 'polypeptide(L)'
;MAEKTTTPPETTVPLCVDLDGTLIKTDLLWESAVRLLAQNPLWAFALLVWWSRGRANLKRQIAARVQLDPGKLPYNEPFLEFLRVQRRQNRMLILASASDAGLVRVVSDYLGIFDEALGSDGKSNLRGVAKADALVHRFGLHGFDYAGNSRTDMPVWRQARQAIVVNATPAFAVKVAQQSNLAHTFLLPHSRLLALAHALRLHQWVKNAVVFVPLLAAHKIFQWPLFASCLGAFLAFCLCATSNYLVNDLLDLDFDRQHPTKRNRPFAAGDLPLQLGLALVPLTAIAGLGVGALLSTGLAFALVLYLALSFAYSGGLKQIALLDAFVLAGLYTLRLIGGHEATGVAYSTWLLMFCMFIFLSLALVKRFQELRNIRHTNQRVVKGRGYVAEDIDLVAVLGLGSGVLAVLVLALYVNSDQVLVLYRHPTLLLLGCPLLLYWISRVWLIAHRGQMHDDPVVFALKDKTSYVVGVLMLVVMWLAT
;
A
#
# COMPACT_ATOMS: atom_id res chain seq x y z
N MET A 1 -21.69 49.88 37.48
CA MET A 1 -21.62 49.79 36.00
C MET A 1 -20.76 48.59 35.67
N ALA A 2 -21.37 47.48 35.29
CA ALA A 2 -20.66 46.28 34.84
C ALA A 2 -20.30 46.47 33.37
N GLU A 3 -19.00 46.48 33.09
CA GLU A 3 -18.43 46.63 31.76
C GLU A 3 -18.82 45.41 30.92
N LYS A 4 -19.70 45.65 29.95
CA LYS A 4 -20.21 44.63 29.03
C LYS A 4 -19.07 44.31 28.07
N THR A 5 -18.37 43.20 28.31
CA THR A 5 -17.31 42.69 27.42
C THR A 5 -17.95 42.38 26.06
N THR A 6 -17.90 43.35 25.14
CA THR A 6 -18.34 43.17 23.76
C THR A 6 -17.34 42.23 23.08
N THR A 7 -17.74 40.98 22.85
CA THR A 7 -17.02 40.07 21.97
C THR A 7 -16.85 40.74 20.60
N PRO A 8 -15.62 40.92 20.10
CA PRO A 8 -15.40 41.52 18.79
C PRO A 8 -16.07 40.66 17.69
N PRO A 9 -16.57 41.26 16.60
CA PRO A 9 -17.17 40.53 15.50
C PRO A 9 -16.23 39.43 14.98
N GLU A 10 -16.76 38.27 14.60
CA GLU A 10 -15.96 37.07 14.27
C GLU A 10 -14.86 37.30 13.22
N THR A 11 -15.04 38.30 12.34
CA THR A 11 -14.13 38.64 11.24
C THR A 11 -12.87 39.41 11.64
N THR A 12 -12.79 40.00 12.84
CA THR A 12 -11.61 40.79 13.25
C THR A 12 -10.54 40.00 13.99
N VAL A 13 -10.82 38.76 14.40
CA VAL A 13 -9.87 37.93 15.15
C VAL A 13 -9.15 36.95 14.21
N PRO A 14 -7.82 36.94 14.17
CA PRO A 14 -7.06 36.07 13.29
C PRO A 14 -7.35 34.59 13.59
N LEU A 15 -7.37 33.79 12.53
CA LEU A 15 -7.44 32.33 12.63
C LEU A 15 -6.05 31.76 12.38
N CYS A 16 -5.45 31.20 13.43
CA CYS A 16 -4.20 30.47 13.36
C CYS A 16 -4.47 29.00 13.06
N VAL A 17 -3.79 28.46 12.06
CA VAL A 17 -4.05 27.14 11.50
C VAL A 17 -2.79 26.30 11.59
N ASP A 18 -2.86 25.14 12.24
CA ASP A 18 -1.80 24.16 12.14
C ASP A 18 -1.77 23.50 10.76
N LEU A 19 -0.58 23.09 10.32
CA LEU A 19 -0.40 22.44 9.03
C LEU A 19 -0.60 20.93 9.13
N ASP A 20 0.14 20.29 10.04
CA ASP A 20 0.41 18.85 10.03
C ASP A 20 -0.73 18.05 10.67
N GLY A 21 -1.42 17.28 9.83
CA GLY A 21 -2.63 16.54 10.19
C GLY A 21 -3.86 17.42 10.44
N THR A 22 -3.77 18.73 10.18
CA THR A 22 -4.85 19.72 10.27
C THR A 22 -5.23 20.21 8.87
N LEU A 23 -4.39 21.04 8.24
CA LEU A 23 -4.58 21.52 6.85
C LEU A 23 -4.28 20.42 5.83
N ILE A 24 -3.16 19.72 6.00
CA ILE A 24 -2.87 18.47 5.30
C ILE A 24 -3.22 17.30 6.23
N LYS A 25 -3.66 16.17 5.69
CA LYS A 25 -4.00 14.99 6.50
C LYS A 25 -2.76 14.27 7.05
N THR A 26 -1.60 14.53 6.47
CA THR A 26 -0.30 13.93 6.80
C THR A 26 0.62 14.94 7.52
N ASP A 27 1.89 14.58 7.70
CA ASP A 27 2.91 15.40 8.36
C ASP A 27 4.06 15.65 7.37
N LEU A 28 4.41 16.92 7.15
CA LEU A 28 5.42 17.34 6.19
C LEU A 28 6.81 16.74 6.43
N LEU A 29 7.18 16.48 7.69
CA LEU A 29 8.45 15.83 8.00
C LEU A 29 8.49 14.44 7.36
N TRP A 30 7.38 13.71 7.45
CA TRP A 30 7.29 12.34 6.96
C TRP A 30 7.01 12.26 5.48
N GLU A 31 6.25 13.19 4.92
CA GLU A 31 6.17 13.40 3.46
C GLU A 31 7.57 13.59 2.87
N SER A 32 8.34 14.48 3.49
CA SER A 32 9.70 14.79 3.03
C SER A 32 10.66 13.62 3.27
N ALA A 33 10.56 12.92 4.40
CA ALA A 33 11.39 11.75 4.68
C ALA A 33 11.14 10.60 3.69
N VAL A 34 9.87 10.31 3.36
CA VAL A 34 9.54 9.28 2.38
C VAL A 34 10.06 9.65 1.00
N ARG A 35 9.93 10.92 0.58
CA ARG A 35 10.49 11.39 -0.69
C ARG A 35 12.02 11.30 -0.74
N LEU A 36 12.69 11.64 0.36
CA LEU A 36 14.14 11.50 0.48
C LEU A 36 14.58 10.04 0.29
N LEU A 37 13.87 9.11 0.94
CA LEU A 37 14.13 7.67 0.81
C LEU A 37 13.77 7.14 -0.58
N ALA A 38 12.76 7.71 -1.24
CA ALA A 38 12.41 7.36 -2.61
C ALA A 38 13.47 7.80 -3.63
N GLN A 39 14.14 8.93 -3.39
CA GLN A 39 15.27 9.37 -4.20
C GLN A 39 16.50 8.49 -3.97
N ASN A 40 16.82 8.19 -2.71
CA ASN A 40 17.92 7.31 -2.36
C ASN A 40 17.67 6.62 -1.00
N PRO A 41 17.42 5.31 -0.98
CA PRO A 41 17.18 4.56 0.26
C PRO A 41 18.34 4.61 1.27
N LEU A 42 19.58 4.88 0.82
CA LEU A 42 20.76 4.98 1.69
C LEU A 42 20.69 6.17 2.65
N TRP A 43 19.84 7.17 2.37
CA TRP A 43 19.58 8.25 3.33
C TRP A 43 19.00 7.75 4.65
N ALA A 44 18.46 6.52 4.72
CA ALA A 44 18.03 5.90 5.98
C ALA A 44 19.12 5.92 7.05
N PHE A 45 20.39 5.70 6.69
CA PHE A 45 21.52 5.75 7.63
C PHE A 45 21.80 7.19 8.10
N ALA A 46 21.70 8.17 7.21
CA ALA A 46 21.90 9.57 7.57
C ALA A 46 20.78 10.10 8.46
N LEU A 47 19.54 9.64 8.28
CA LEU A 47 18.41 9.99 9.15
C LEU A 47 18.72 9.63 10.62
N LEU A 48 19.39 8.51 10.87
CA LEU A 48 19.83 8.12 12.23
C LEU A 48 20.87 9.10 12.79
N VAL A 49 21.83 9.53 11.96
CA VAL A 49 22.87 10.50 12.35
C VAL A 49 22.29 11.89 12.59
N TRP A 50 21.33 12.34 11.77
CA TRP A 50 20.69 13.64 11.96
C TRP A 50 19.74 13.64 13.15
N TRP A 51 19.08 12.51 13.41
CA TRP A 51 18.27 12.32 14.60
C TRP A 51 19.10 12.47 15.88
N SER A 52 20.31 11.90 15.93
CA SER A 52 21.20 12.02 17.10
C SER A 52 21.68 13.45 17.36
N ARG A 53 21.65 14.32 16.34
CA ARG A 53 21.93 15.77 16.44
C ARG A 53 20.71 16.63 16.76
N GLY A 54 19.56 16.01 17.03
CA GLY A 54 18.32 16.67 17.46
C GLY A 54 17.28 16.87 16.36
N ARG A 55 16.00 16.97 16.78
CA ARG A 55 14.84 17.01 15.86
C ARG A 55 14.82 18.21 14.90
N ALA A 56 15.29 19.37 15.34
CA ALA A 56 15.34 20.56 14.49
C ALA A 56 16.40 20.41 13.38
N ASN A 57 17.55 19.79 13.70
CA ASN A 57 18.59 19.47 12.72
C ASN A 57 18.07 18.48 11.67
N LEU A 58 17.42 17.40 12.11
CA LEU A 58 16.78 16.42 11.23
C LEU A 58 15.82 17.06 10.23
N LYS A 59 14.88 17.90 10.70
CA LYS A 59 13.91 18.61 9.86
C LYS A 59 14.61 19.43 8.77
N ARG A 60 15.61 20.22 9.18
CA ARG A 60 16.37 21.08 8.26
C ARG A 60 17.17 20.28 7.22
N GLN A 61 17.81 19.19 7.62
CA GLN A 61 18.59 18.35 6.69
C GLN A 61 17.70 17.66 5.66
N ILE A 62 16.51 17.21 6.07
CA ILE A 62 15.52 16.62 5.15
C ILE A 62 14.98 17.69 4.20
N ALA A 63 14.53 18.83 4.74
CA ALA A 63 13.97 19.93 3.95
C ALA A 63 14.96 20.45 2.89
N ALA A 64 16.26 20.54 3.22
CA ALA A 64 17.29 20.99 2.30
C ALA A 64 17.56 20.04 1.12
N ARG A 65 17.04 18.80 1.15
CA ARG A 65 17.34 17.75 0.15
C ARG A 65 16.12 17.29 -0.64
N VAL A 66 14.94 17.85 -0.37
CA VAL A 66 13.69 17.43 -1.00
C VAL A 66 12.99 18.64 -1.58
N GLN A 67 12.52 18.50 -2.83
CA GLN A 67 11.58 19.45 -3.42
C GLN A 67 10.16 19.01 -3.09
N LEU A 68 9.44 19.86 -2.36
CA LEU A 68 8.03 19.67 -2.02
C LEU A 68 7.16 20.21 -3.16
N ASP A 69 6.40 19.35 -3.82
CA ASP A 69 5.27 19.80 -4.65
C ASP A 69 4.03 19.96 -3.76
N PRO A 70 3.60 21.19 -3.45
CA PRO A 70 2.46 21.43 -2.58
C PRO A 70 1.14 20.95 -3.23
N GLY A 71 1.04 20.93 -4.56
CA GLY A 71 -0.17 20.49 -5.26
C GLY A 71 -0.47 18.99 -5.11
N LYS A 72 0.52 18.19 -4.67
CA LYS A 72 0.37 16.75 -4.41
C LYS A 72 0.16 16.41 -2.95
N LEU A 73 -0.02 17.40 -2.07
CA LEU A 73 -0.27 17.11 -0.65
C LEU A 73 -1.72 16.68 -0.42
N PRO A 74 -1.99 15.76 0.52
CA PRO A 74 -3.32 15.28 0.79
C PRO A 74 -4.06 16.29 1.69
N TYR A 75 -4.56 17.37 1.10
CA TYR A 75 -5.29 18.40 1.83
C TYR A 75 -6.58 17.85 2.45
N ASN A 76 -6.94 18.41 3.60
CA ASN A 76 -8.25 18.20 4.18
C ASN A 76 -9.28 19.09 3.47
N GLU A 77 -9.82 18.62 2.35
CA GLU A 77 -10.69 19.42 1.46
C GLU A 77 -11.85 20.14 2.19
N PRO A 78 -12.64 19.47 3.07
CA PRO A 78 -13.68 20.17 3.84
C PRO A 78 -13.15 21.34 4.69
N PHE A 79 -11.98 21.17 5.31
CA PHE A 79 -11.38 22.21 6.14
C PHE A 79 -10.73 23.32 5.29
N LEU A 80 -10.10 22.96 4.17
CA LEU A 80 -9.55 23.93 3.22
C LEU A 80 -10.65 24.82 2.63
N GLU A 81 -11.82 24.26 2.31
CA GLU A 81 -12.96 25.05 1.84
C GLU A 81 -13.50 25.99 2.94
N PHE A 82 -13.53 25.54 4.19
CA PHE A 82 -13.83 26.41 5.33
C PHE A 82 -12.86 27.60 5.41
N LEU A 83 -11.56 27.36 5.25
CA LEU A 83 -10.56 28.45 5.25
C LEU A 83 -10.75 29.42 4.07
N ARG A 84 -11.09 28.93 2.88
CA ARG A 84 -11.41 29.79 1.72
C ARG A 84 -12.64 30.67 1.99
N VAL A 85 -13.65 30.17 2.70
CA VAL A 85 -14.79 30.98 3.15
C VAL A 85 -14.33 32.06 4.13
N GLN A 86 -13.51 31.72 5.13
CA GLN A 86 -12.98 32.69 6.09
C GLN A 86 -12.14 33.79 5.40
N ARG A 87 -11.32 33.42 4.40
CA ARG A 87 -10.54 34.38 3.60
C ARG A 87 -11.44 35.35 2.83
N ARG A 88 -12.52 34.84 2.21
CA ARG A 88 -13.52 35.68 1.52
C ARG A 88 -14.23 36.67 2.46
N GLN A 89 -14.27 36.38 3.75
CA GLN A 89 -14.80 37.26 4.79
C GLN A 89 -13.75 38.27 5.31
N ASN A 90 -12.61 38.41 4.62
CA ASN A 90 -11.47 39.27 5.00
C ASN A 90 -10.88 38.95 6.38
N ARG A 91 -11.03 37.70 6.83
CA ARG A 91 -10.41 37.25 8.07
C ARG A 91 -8.91 37.01 7.85
N MET A 92 -8.08 37.49 8.77
CA MET A 92 -6.64 37.24 8.78
C MET A 92 -6.37 35.74 9.05
N LEU A 93 -5.62 35.09 8.16
CA LEU A 93 -5.28 33.67 8.28
C LEU A 93 -3.77 33.50 8.47
N ILE A 94 -3.38 32.77 9.52
CA ILE A 94 -1.97 32.51 9.85
C ILE A 94 -1.72 31.01 9.80
N LEU A 95 -0.74 30.57 9.00
CA LEU A 95 -0.30 29.19 9.01
C LEU A 95 0.80 29.02 10.05
N ALA A 96 0.59 28.22 11.11
CA ALA A 96 1.53 28.07 12.22
C ALA A 96 1.84 26.60 12.51
N SER A 97 3.01 26.12 12.08
CA SER A 97 3.39 24.72 12.14
C SER A 97 4.75 24.48 12.81
N ALA A 98 4.91 23.29 13.40
CA ALA A 98 6.20 22.83 13.89
C ALA A 98 7.14 22.39 12.75
N SER A 99 6.68 22.30 11.50
CA SER A 99 7.51 21.94 10.35
C SER A 99 8.52 23.03 9.99
N ASP A 100 9.48 22.69 9.13
CA ASP A 100 10.52 23.63 8.69
C ASP A 100 9.88 24.86 8.02
N ALA A 101 10.33 26.07 8.41
CA ALA A 101 9.75 27.32 7.95
C ALA A 101 9.77 27.48 6.42
N GLY A 102 10.79 26.95 5.73
CA GLY A 102 10.87 26.96 4.28
C GLY A 102 9.74 26.15 3.65
N LEU A 103 9.48 24.95 4.16
CA LEU A 103 8.40 24.09 3.66
C LEU A 103 7.01 24.65 3.98
N VAL A 104 6.82 25.24 5.18
CA VAL A 104 5.56 25.88 5.55
C VAL A 104 5.26 27.06 4.61
N ARG A 105 6.28 27.87 4.28
CA ARG A 105 6.15 28.99 3.34
C ARG A 105 5.77 28.50 1.94
N VAL A 106 6.39 27.43 1.42
CA VAL A 106 6.02 26.84 0.12
C VAL A 106 4.53 26.47 0.06
N VAL A 107 3.98 25.88 1.13
CA VAL A 107 2.55 25.55 1.20
C VAL A 107 1.67 26.80 1.28
N SER A 108 2.08 27.78 2.09
CA SER A 108 1.38 29.06 2.24
C SER A 108 1.26 29.80 0.90
N ASP A 109 2.39 29.94 0.20
CA ASP A 109 2.50 30.66 -1.06
C ASP A 109 1.67 29.97 -2.17
N TYR A 110 1.69 28.64 -2.21
CA TYR A 110 0.89 27.87 -3.17
C TYR A 110 -0.62 28.06 -2.99
N LEU A 111 -1.11 28.07 -1.74
CA LEU A 111 -2.54 28.23 -1.47
C LEU A 111 -3.00 29.69 -1.63
N GLY A 112 -2.13 30.67 -1.36
CA GLY A 112 -2.42 32.09 -1.54
C GLY A 112 -3.52 32.65 -0.62
N ILE A 113 -3.92 31.91 0.41
CA ILE A 113 -4.99 32.31 1.36
C ILE A 113 -4.47 32.81 2.71
N PHE A 114 -3.20 32.55 3.04
CA PHE A 114 -2.60 32.92 4.32
C PHE A 114 -1.86 34.27 4.22
N ASP A 115 -2.01 35.09 5.25
CA ASP A 115 -1.32 36.39 5.36
C ASP A 115 0.10 36.22 5.91
N GLU A 116 0.31 35.22 6.76
CA GLU A 116 1.61 34.94 7.37
C GLU A 116 1.80 33.43 7.57
N ALA A 117 3.06 32.98 7.49
CA ALA A 117 3.48 31.61 7.71
C ALA A 117 4.59 31.54 8.76
N LEU A 118 4.31 30.85 9.87
CA LEU A 118 5.20 30.60 11.00
C LEU A 118 5.62 29.13 11.00
N GLY A 119 6.93 28.90 11.00
CA GLY A 119 7.53 27.56 11.06
C GLY A 119 8.75 27.51 11.95
N SER A 120 9.31 26.31 12.13
CA SER A 120 10.55 26.10 12.88
C SER A 120 11.77 26.54 12.06
N ASP A 121 12.70 27.26 12.69
CA ASP A 121 13.88 27.88 12.05
C ASP A 121 15.16 27.02 12.12
N GLY A 122 15.03 25.76 12.57
CA GLY A 122 16.13 24.82 12.75
C GLY A 122 16.91 24.98 14.07
N LYS A 123 16.60 26.00 14.89
CA LYS A 123 17.12 26.18 16.26
C LYS A 123 16.00 26.05 17.31
N SER A 124 14.86 26.67 17.05
CA SER A 124 13.64 26.62 17.85
C SER A 124 12.60 25.74 17.15
N ASN A 125 11.86 24.93 17.92
CA ASN A 125 10.82 24.05 17.39
C ASN A 125 9.44 24.59 17.81
N LEU A 126 8.69 25.14 16.85
CA LEU A 126 7.40 25.81 17.06
C LEU A 126 6.27 24.79 17.35
N ARG A 127 6.34 24.13 18.51
CA ARG A 127 5.42 23.06 18.92
C ARG A 127 4.97 23.24 20.37
N GLY A 128 3.71 22.93 20.65
CA GLY A 128 3.20 22.93 22.02
C GLY A 128 3.27 24.32 22.65
N VAL A 129 3.88 24.40 23.84
CA VAL A 129 4.00 25.64 24.61
C VAL A 129 4.72 26.73 23.82
N ALA A 130 5.82 26.41 23.13
CA ALA A 130 6.53 27.40 22.31
C ALA A 130 5.67 27.99 21.18
N LYS A 131 4.75 27.19 20.61
CA LYS A 131 3.78 27.69 19.61
C LYS A 131 2.74 28.59 20.29
N ALA A 132 2.24 28.19 21.45
CA ALA A 132 1.27 28.96 22.23
C ALA A 132 1.85 30.33 22.61
N ASP A 133 3.07 30.35 23.16
CA ASP A 133 3.77 31.57 23.57
C ASP A 133 4.03 32.51 22.38
N ALA A 134 4.43 31.96 21.21
CA ALA A 134 4.65 32.76 20.01
C ALA A 134 3.35 33.42 19.51
N LEU A 135 2.22 32.69 19.55
CA LEU A 135 0.92 33.22 19.13
C LEU A 135 0.37 34.24 20.14
N VAL A 136 0.52 34.00 21.44
CA VAL A 136 0.14 34.96 22.50
C VAL A 136 1.00 36.20 22.47
N HIS A 137 2.32 36.08 22.25
CA HIS A 137 3.20 37.23 22.08
C HIS A 137 2.76 38.11 20.90
N ARG A 138 2.23 37.49 19.83
CA ARG A 138 1.83 38.20 18.61
C ARG A 138 0.44 38.82 18.69
N PHE A 139 -0.53 38.10 19.22
CA PHE A 139 -1.95 38.47 19.17
C PHE A 139 -2.59 38.75 20.54
N GLY A 140 -1.88 38.48 21.62
CA GLY A 140 -2.39 38.55 22.98
C GLY A 140 -3.14 37.28 23.42
N LEU A 141 -3.36 37.16 24.72
CA LEU A 141 -4.14 36.07 25.30
C LEU A 141 -5.61 36.16 24.84
N HIS A 142 -6.17 35.08 24.31
CA HIS A 142 -7.49 35.03 23.67
C HIS A 142 -7.64 36.03 22.50
N GLY A 143 -6.54 36.45 21.87
CA GLY A 143 -6.55 37.35 20.71
C GLY A 143 -6.61 36.65 19.35
N PHE A 144 -6.71 35.32 19.32
CA PHE A 144 -6.72 34.51 18.10
C PHE A 144 -7.59 33.26 18.29
N ASP A 145 -8.13 32.71 17.20
CA ASP A 145 -8.71 31.37 17.17
C ASP A 145 -7.69 30.37 16.63
N TYR A 146 -7.79 29.11 17.04
CA TYR A 146 -6.79 28.10 16.66
C TYR A 146 -7.42 26.81 16.14
N ALA A 147 -7.00 26.41 14.94
CA ALA A 147 -7.29 25.11 14.34
C ALA A 147 -6.11 24.15 14.50
N GLY A 148 -6.36 22.98 15.10
CA GLY A 148 -5.36 21.93 15.30
C GLY A 148 -5.98 20.54 15.38
N ASN A 149 -5.16 19.52 15.61
CA ASN A 149 -5.61 18.12 15.54
C ASN A 149 -5.12 17.23 16.70
N SER A 150 -4.16 17.68 17.50
CA SER A 150 -3.37 16.80 18.34
C SER A 150 -3.35 17.21 19.80
N ARG A 151 -2.92 16.31 20.67
CA ARG A 151 -2.67 16.64 22.09
C ARG A 151 -1.61 17.72 22.26
N THR A 152 -0.69 17.86 21.30
CA THR A 152 0.34 18.91 21.37
C THR A 152 -0.21 20.31 21.11
N ASP A 153 -1.45 20.43 20.64
CA ASP A 153 -2.14 21.69 20.46
C ASP A 153 -2.90 22.17 21.70
N MET A 154 -3.01 21.33 22.73
CA MET A 154 -3.75 21.67 23.95
C MET A 154 -3.26 22.96 24.65
N PRO A 155 -1.95 23.24 24.76
CA PRO A 155 -1.48 24.52 25.30
C PRO A 155 -1.97 25.73 24.48
N VAL A 156 -2.06 25.57 23.16
CA VAL A 156 -2.52 26.63 22.25
C VAL A 156 -4.03 26.84 22.38
N TRP A 157 -4.81 25.76 22.38
CA TRP A 157 -6.27 25.85 22.56
C TRP A 157 -6.70 26.50 23.87
N ARG A 158 -5.96 26.30 24.96
CA ARG A 158 -6.24 26.94 26.26
C ARG A 158 -6.05 28.46 26.23
N GLN A 159 -5.20 28.96 25.34
CA GLN A 159 -4.87 30.38 25.21
C GLN A 159 -5.60 31.05 24.05
N ALA A 160 -6.20 30.28 23.14
CA ALA A 160 -7.03 30.76 22.05
C ALA A 160 -8.41 31.21 22.54
N ARG A 161 -9.10 32.05 21.76
CA ARG A 161 -10.49 32.47 22.00
C ARG A 161 -11.48 31.36 21.64
N GLN A 162 -11.29 30.75 20.47
CA GLN A 162 -12.02 29.56 20.04
C GLN A 162 -11.07 28.45 19.59
N ALA A 163 -11.44 27.21 19.89
CA ALA A 163 -10.80 26.01 19.41
C ALA A 163 -11.57 25.43 18.22
N ILE A 164 -10.84 25.16 17.14
CA ILE A 164 -11.31 24.39 16.00
C ILE A 164 -10.54 23.07 16.01
N VAL A 165 -11.26 21.96 16.10
CA VAL A 165 -10.65 20.63 16.16
C VAL A 165 -10.80 19.96 14.81
N VAL A 166 -9.68 19.61 14.19
CA VAL A 166 -9.62 19.05 12.84
C VAL A 166 -9.01 17.66 12.91
N ASN A 167 -9.53 16.72 12.09
CA ASN A 167 -9.00 15.37 11.93
C ASN A 167 -8.85 14.57 13.25
N ALA A 168 -9.76 14.81 14.20
CA ALA A 168 -9.76 14.19 15.52
C ALA A 168 -10.82 13.08 15.64
N THR A 169 -10.62 12.20 16.63
CA THR A 169 -11.69 11.28 17.05
C THR A 169 -12.75 12.04 17.86
N PRO A 170 -14.03 11.58 17.84
CA PRO A 170 -15.09 12.20 18.64
C PRO A 170 -14.74 12.31 20.13
N ALA A 171 -14.14 11.26 20.70
CA ALA A 171 -13.69 11.25 22.08
C ALA A 171 -12.62 12.32 22.37
N PHE A 172 -11.75 12.63 21.39
CA PHE A 172 -10.74 13.67 21.55
C PHE A 172 -11.36 15.07 21.46
N ALA A 173 -12.34 15.29 20.58
CA ALA A 173 -13.05 16.56 20.49
C ALA A 173 -13.78 16.92 21.80
N VAL A 174 -14.41 15.93 22.45
CA VAL A 174 -15.02 16.11 23.80
C VAL A 174 -13.97 16.55 24.83
N LYS A 175 -12.78 15.96 24.80
CA LYS A 175 -11.69 16.34 25.71
C LYS A 175 -11.21 17.78 25.49
N VAL A 176 -11.21 18.26 24.24
CA VAL A 176 -10.87 19.65 23.92
C VAL A 176 -11.97 20.59 24.42
N ALA A 177 -13.24 20.26 24.20
CA ALA A 177 -14.38 21.06 24.69
C ALA A 177 -14.40 21.25 26.22
N GLN A 178 -13.82 20.32 26.98
CA GLN A 178 -13.69 20.44 28.44
C GLN A 178 -12.61 21.44 28.89
N GLN A 179 -11.69 21.84 27.99
CA GLN A 179 -10.50 22.62 28.35
C GLN A 179 -10.34 23.89 27.50
N SER A 180 -11.22 24.11 26.53
CA SER A 180 -11.24 25.29 25.67
C SER A 180 -12.65 25.53 25.12
N ASN A 181 -12.85 26.71 24.53
CA ASN A 181 -14.11 27.08 23.89
C ASN A 181 -14.20 26.46 22.48
N LEU A 182 -14.74 25.25 22.37
CA LEU A 182 -14.86 24.53 21.10
C LEU A 182 -15.94 25.15 20.19
N ALA A 183 -15.53 25.65 19.02
CA ALA A 183 -16.45 26.27 18.04
C ALA A 183 -16.82 25.33 16.88
N HIS A 184 -15.83 24.66 16.28
CA HIS A 184 -16.04 23.79 15.12
C HIS A 184 -15.25 22.48 15.22
N THR A 185 -15.81 21.40 14.64
CA THR A 185 -15.17 20.09 14.56
C THR A 185 -15.22 19.52 13.15
N PHE A 186 -14.08 19.03 12.66
CA PHE A 186 -13.96 18.24 11.43
C PHE A 186 -13.44 16.86 11.82
N LEU A 187 -14.30 15.84 11.81
CA LEU A 187 -13.98 14.51 12.33
C LEU A 187 -13.35 13.58 11.28
N LEU A 188 -12.61 12.57 11.75
CA LEU A 188 -12.08 11.49 10.91
C LEU A 188 -13.22 10.70 10.24
N PRO A 189 -13.25 10.60 8.90
CA PRO A 189 -14.33 9.90 8.20
C PRO A 189 -14.20 8.37 8.23
N HIS A 190 -13.01 7.81 8.52
CA HIS A 190 -12.72 6.39 8.32
C HIS A 190 -12.18 5.65 9.55
N SER A 191 -12.49 4.34 9.63
CA SER A 191 -11.91 3.43 10.62
C SER A 191 -10.45 3.14 10.30
N ARG A 192 -9.55 3.46 11.25
CA ARG A 192 -8.11 3.16 11.13
C ARG A 192 -7.81 1.67 10.95
N LEU A 193 -8.65 0.78 11.50
CA LEU A 193 -8.48 -0.67 11.37
C LEU A 193 -8.74 -1.15 9.94
N LEU A 194 -9.80 -0.64 9.31
CA LEU A 194 -10.10 -0.93 7.91
C LEU A 194 -9.01 -0.38 6.99
N ALA A 195 -8.54 0.85 7.26
CA ALA A 195 -7.42 1.44 6.54
C ALA A 195 -6.16 0.59 6.68
N LEU A 196 -5.86 0.06 7.88
CA LEU A 196 -4.74 -0.84 8.11
C LEU A 196 -4.90 -2.17 7.33
N ALA A 197 -6.06 -2.81 7.39
CA ALA A 197 -6.31 -4.03 6.63
C ALA A 197 -6.16 -3.82 5.11
N HIS A 198 -6.58 -2.65 4.62
CA HIS A 198 -6.40 -2.27 3.22
C HIS A 198 -4.92 -2.03 2.87
N ALA A 199 -4.16 -1.37 3.75
CA ALA A 199 -2.72 -1.14 3.58
C ALA A 199 -1.90 -2.44 3.62
N LEU A 200 -2.25 -3.39 4.48
CA LEU A 200 -1.64 -4.72 4.52
C LEU A 200 -2.03 -5.59 3.30
N ARG A 201 -3.01 -5.14 2.50
CA ARG A 201 -3.56 -5.82 1.32
C ARG A 201 -3.94 -7.28 1.59
N LEU A 202 -4.69 -7.53 2.66
CA LEU A 202 -5.10 -8.89 3.07
C LEU A 202 -5.78 -9.68 1.94
N HIS A 203 -6.52 -9.01 1.06
CA HIS A 203 -7.14 -9.63 -0.13
C HIS A 203 -6.12 -10.22 -1.13
N GLN A 204 -4.86 -9.75 -1.13
CA GLN A 204 -3.78 -10.28 -1.99
C GLN A 204 -3.11 -11.52 -1.38
N TRP A 205 -3.32 -11.81 -0.09
CA TRP A 205 -2.66 -12.93 0.60
C TRP A 205 -3.01 -14.27 -0.01
N VAL A 206 -4.18 -14.38 -0.64
CA VAL A 206 -4.62 -15.58 -1.35
C VAL A 206 -3.66 -16.02 -2.46
N LYS A 207 -2.87 -15.11 -3.04
CA LYS A 207 -1.80 -15.45 -4.00
C LYS A 207 -0.71 -16.33 -3.40
N ASN A 208 -0.55 -16.29 -2.07
CA ASN A 208 0.37 -17.15 -1.34
C ASN A 208 -0.21 -18.53 -1.05
N ALA A 209 -1.49 -18.80 -1.35
CA ALA A 209 -2.08 -20.13 -1.18
C ALA A 209 -1.38 -21.20 -2.05
N VAL A 210 -0.61 -20.79 -3.05
CA VAL A 210 0.26 -21.66 -3.85
C VAL A 210 1.25 -22.47 -2.99
N VAL A 211 1.63 -21.97 -1.80
CA VAL A 211 2.46 -22.69 -0.83
C VAL A 211 1.86 -24.04 -0.43
N PHE A 212 0.53 -24.19 -0.45
CA PHE A 212 -0.16 -25.43 -0.09
C PHE A 212 -0.18 -26.49 -1.21
N VAL A 213 0.18 -26.13 -2.45
CA VAL A 213 0.06 -27.01 -3.61
C VAL A 213 0.82 -28.35 -3.45
N PRO A 214 2.08 -28.39 -2.98
CA PRO A 214 2.78 -29.66 -2.76
C PRO A 214 2.09 -30.55 -1.74
N LEU A 215 1.58 -29.96 -0.65
CA LEU A 215 0.91 -30.68 0.43
C LEU A 215 -0.42 -31.29 -0.04
N LEU A 216 -1.16 -30.54 -0.86
CA LEU A 216 -2.40 -31.01 -1.49
C LEU A 216 -2.12 -32.13 -2.49
N ALA A 217 -1.14 -31.95 -3.38
CA ALA A 217 -0.77 -32.94 -4.40
C ALA A 217 -0.34 -34.28 -3.77
N ALA A 218 0.31 -34.23 -2.60
CA ALA A 218 0.73 -35.42 -1.86
C ALA A 218 -0.37 -36.08 -0.99
N HIS A 219 -1.61 -35.56 -0.99
CA HIS A 219 -2.72 -35.99 -0.11
C HIS A 219 -2.40 -35.93 1.40
N LYS A 220 -1.47 -35.06 1.79
CA LYS A 220 -1.02 -34.92 3.19
C LYS A 220 -1.63 -33.72 3.90
N ILE A 221 -2.63 -33.05 3.31
CA ILE A 221 -3.24 -31.83 3.85
C ILE A 221 -3.92 -32.02 5.21
N PHE A 222 -4.39 -33.25 5.51
CA PHE A 222 -4.99 -33.59 6.80
C PHE A 222 -3.97 -33.99 7.88
N GLN A 223 -2.67 -34.03 7.55
CA GLN A 223 -1.62 -34.27 8.54
C GLN A 223 -1.29 -32.97 9.25
N TRP A 224 -1.81 -32.83 10.48
CA TRP A 224 -1.74 -31.58 11.23
C TRP A 224 -0.34 -30.96 11.35
N PRO A 225 0.75 -31.73 11.63
CA PRO A 225 2.09 -31.14 11.71
C PRO A 225 2.54 -30.50 10.39
N LEU A 226 2.28 -31.16 9.26
CA LEU A 226 2.65 -30.65 7.94
C LEU A 226 1.78 -29.45 7.55
N PHE A 227 0.48 -29.50 7.86
CA PHE A 227 -0.42 -28.39 7.63
C PHE A 227 -0.01 -27.14 8.43
N ALA A 228 0.37 -27.31 9.70
CA ALA A 228 0.83 -26.23 10.56
C ALA A 228 2.12 -25.58 10.02
N SER A 229 3.11 -26.38 9.60
CA SER A 229 4.33 -25.84 8.96
C SER A 229 4.04 -25.12 7.64
N CYS A 230 3.13 -25.67 6.83
CA CYS A 230 2.71 -25.05 5.57
C CYS A 230 1.95 -23.73 5.81
N LEU A 231 1.10 -23.68 6.85
CA LEU A 231 0.43 -22.46 7.28
C LEU A 231 1.42 -21.40 7.77
N GLY A 232 2.46 -21.82 8.51
CA GLY A 232 3.55 -20.93 8.90
C GLY A 232 4.29 -20.34 7.68
N ALA A 233 4.59 -21.16 6.66
CA ALA A 233 5.17 -20.69 5.41
C ALA A 233 4.24 -19.73 4.65
N PHE A 234 2.94 -20.04 4.59
CA PHE A 234 1.93 -19.15 4.02
C PHE A 234 1.94 -17.77 4.70
N LEU A 235 1.92 -17.73 6.04
CA LEU A 235 1.98 -16.49 6.80
C LEU A 235 3.30 -15.74 6.57
N ALA A 236 4.43 -16.45 6.49
CA ALA A 236 5.72 -15.85 6.19
C ALA A 236 5.73 -15.15 4.82
N PHE A 237 5.25 -15.82 3.76
CA PHE A 237 5.10 -15.20 2.43
C PHE A 237 4.11 -14.02 2.45
N CYS A 238 3.03 -14.11 3.21
CA CYS A 238 2.08 -13.00 3.37
C CYS A 238 2.72 -11.77 4.00
N LEU A 239 3.52 -11.94 5.05
CA LEU A 239 4.24 -10.87 5.72
C LEU A 239 5.30 -10.24 4.80
N CYS A 240 6.10 -11.07 4.11
CA CYS A 240 7.08 -10.58 3.14
C CYS A 240 6.42 -9.85 1.95
N ALA A 241 5.31 -10.38 1.41
CA ALA A 241 4.54 -9.72 0.35
C ALA A 241 3.97 -8.37 0.84
N THR A 242 3.47 -8.33 2.07
CA THR A 242 2.97 -7.10 2.70
C THR A 242 4.06 -6.04 2.80
N SER A 243 5.28 -6.42 3.25
CA SER A 243 6.42 -5.50 3.28
C SER A 243 6.69 -4.87 1.91
N ASN A 244 6.75 -5.69 0.85
CA ASN A 244 6.97 -5.20 -0.51
C ASN A 244 5.82 -4.29 -1.00
N TYR A 245 4.57 -4.59 -0.65
CA TYR A 245 3.44 -3.72 -0.98
C TYR A 245 3.49 -2.37 -0.25
N LEU A 246 3.85 -2.37 1.03
CA LEU A 246 4.01 -1.14 1.82
C LEU A 246 5.15 -0.28 1.28
N VAL A 247 6.28 -0.88 0.90
CA VAL A 247 7.38 -0.14 0.24
C VAL A 247 6.89 0.54 -1.03
N ASN A 248 6.19 -0.20 -1.89
CA ASN A 248 5.64 0.36 -3.12
C ASN A 248 4.64 1.50 -2.86
N ASP A 249 3.73 1.34 -1.88
CA ASP A 249 2.76 2.38 -1.52
C ASP A 249 3.41 3.66 -0.98
N LEU A 250 4.58 3.54 -0.32
CA LEU A 250 5.35 4.69 0.17
C LEU A 250 6.17 5.35 -0.95
N LEU A 251 6.80 4.55 -1.83
CA LEU A 251 7.60 5.08 -2.93
C LEU A 251 6.75 5.75 -4.02
N ASP A 252 5.55 5.23 -4.27
CA ASP A 252 4.65 5.71 -5.31
C ASP A 252 3.66 6.79 -4.81
N LEU A 253 3.83 7.37 -3.61
CA LEU A 253 2.86 8.31 -3.01
C LEU A 253 2.38 9.41 -3.96
N ASP A 254 3.31 10.12 -4.59
CA ASP A 254 3.00 11.23 -5.50
C ASP A 254 2.24 10.76 -6.74
N PHE A 255 2.58 9.57 -7.26
CA PHE A 255 1.92 8.97 -8.41
C PHE A 255 0.52 8.47 -8.04
N ASP A 256 0.39 7.82 -6.89
CA ASP A 256 -0.87 7.27 -6.41
C ASP A 256 -1.90 8.37 -6.16
N ARG A 257 -1.50 9.52 -5.61
CA ARG A 257 -2.41 10.66 -5.37
C ARG A 257 -3.03 11.24 -6.63
N GLN A 258 -2.35 11.14 -7.77
CA GLN A 258 -2.86 11.62 -9.06
C GLN A 258 -3.69 10.56 -9.80
N HIS A 259 -3.63 9.30 -9.37
CA HIS A 259 -4.28 8.20 -10.05
C HIS A 259 -5.78 8.10 -9.68
N PRO A 260 -6.70 7.87 -10.65
CA PRO A 260 -8.15 7.88 -10.40
C PRO A 260 -8.62 6.99 -9.24
N THR A 261 -8.10 5.76 -9.15
CA THR A 261 -8.44 4.79 -8.09
C THR A 261 -7.39 4.69 -6.99
N LYS A 262 -6.09 4.70 -7.29
CA LYS A 262 -5.01 4.55 -6.29
C LYS A 262 -4.87 5.74 -5.33
N ARG A 263 -5.47 6.89 -5.64
CA ARG A 263 -5.55 8.04 -4.71
C ARG A 263 -6.25 7.71 -3.40
N ASN A 264 -7.10 6.67 -3.40
CA ASN A 264 -7.80 6.16 -2.23
C ASN A 264 -6.97 5.15 -1.41
N ARG A 265 -5.71 4.89 -1.78
CA ARG A 265 -4.82 4.06 -0.96
C ARG A 265 -4.58 4.77 0.39
N PRO A 266 -4.54 4.03 1.51
CA PRO A 266 -4.52 4.65 2.85
C PRO A 266 -3.40 5.68 3.09
N PHE A 267 -2.19 5.44 2.58
CA PHE A 267 -1.07 6.39 2.72
C PHE A 267 -1.18 7.57 1.74
N ALA A 268 -1.62 7.33 0.51
CA ALA A 268 -1.82 8.38 -0.49
C ALA A 268 -2.92 9.36 -0.07
N ALA A 269 -4.04 8.83 0.44
CA ALA A 269 -5.19 9.59 0.92
C ALA A 269 -4.95 10.30 2.27
N GLY A 270 -3.88 9.94 2.99
CA GLY A 270 -3.60 10.44 4.34
C GLY A 270 -4.50 9.83 5.43
N ASP A 271 -5.18 8.71 5.16
CA ASP A 271 -6.00 8.00 6.15
C ASP A 271 -5.14 7.20 7.15
N LEU A 272 -3.92 6.85 6.77
CA LEU A 272 -2.92 6.28 7.66
C LEU A 272 -1.66 7.15 7.79
N PRO A 273 -1.09 7.23 9.01
CA PRO A 273 0.19 7.89 9.24
C PRO A 273 1.33 7.25 8.43
N LEU A 274 2.13 8.05 7.73
CA LEU A 274 3.30 7.57 6.98
C LEU A 274 4.35 6.90 7.88
N GLN A 275 4.43 7.31 9.15
CA GLN A 275 5.33 6.71 10.15
C GLN A 275 5.01 5.24 10.37
N LEU A 276 3.71 4.91 10.38
CA LEU A 276 3.25 3.54 10.54
C LEU A 276 3.68 2.69 9.34
N GLY A 277 3.57 3.21 8.12
CA GLY A 277 4.08 2.53 6.92
C GLY A 277 5.58 2.25 7.03
N LEU A 278 6.38 3.27 7.35
CA LEU A 278 7.84 3.15 7.50
C LEU A 278 8.25 2.13 8.58
N ALA A 279 7.48 2.02 9.67
CA ALA A 279 7.72 1.03 10.72
C ALA A 279 7.26 -0.38 10.32
N LEU A 280 6.12 -0.50 9.64
CA LEU A 280 5.55 -1.79 9.24
C LEU A 280 6.36 -2.49 8.15
N VAL A 281 7.04 -1.74 7.27
CA VAL A 281 7.92 -2.32 6.23
C VAL A 281 8.97 -3.27 6.81
N PRO A 282 9.90 -2.82 7.68
CA PRO A 282 10.89 -3.71 8.27
C PRO A 282 10.27 -4.71 9.24
N LEU A 283 9.24 -4.33 10.00
CA LEU A 283 8.61 -5.22 10.97
C LEU A 283 8.00 -6.45 10.29
N THR A 284 7.26 -6.27 9.20
CA THR A 284 6.65 -7.39 8.45
C THR A 284 7.71 -8.21 7.70
N ALA A 285 8.75 -7.59 7.17
CA ALA A 285 9.87 -8.32 6.56
C ALA A 285 10.60 -9.20 7.59
N ILE A 286 10.99 -8.63 8.74
CA ILE A 286 11.68 -9.35 9.81
C ILE A 286 10.79 -10.45 10.38
N ALA A 287 9.51 -10.17 10.63
CA ALA A 287 8.58 -11.19 11.12
C ALA A 287 8.42 -12.34 10.13
N GLY A 288 8.26 -12.06 8.83
CA GLY A 288 8.15 -13.09 7.80
C GLY A 288 9.42 -13.95 7.69
N LEU A 289 10.59 -13.31 7.66
CA LEU A 289 11.89 -14.00 7.65
C LEU A 289 12.14 -14.80 8.93
N GLY A 290 11.73 -14.27 10.09
CA GLY A 290 11.83 -14.94 11.38
C GLY A 290 10.98 -16.20 11.44
N VAL A 291 9.72 -16.14 10.99
CA VAL A 291 8.87 -17.33 10.86
C VAL A 291 9.50 -18.35 9.90
N GLY A 292 10.04 -17.88 8.77
CA GLY A 292 10.75 -18.73 7.81
C GLY A 292 11.93 -19.47 8.44
N ALA A 293 12.81 -18.74 9.12
CA ALA A 293 14.01 -19.29 9.75
C ALA A 293 13.72 -20.26 10.91
N LEU A 294 12.61 -20.04 11.63
CA LEU A 294 12.16 -20.96 12.69
C LEU A 294 11.62 -22.29 12.14
N LEU A 295 11.13 -22.31 10.89
CA LEU A 295 10.62 -23.52 10.26
C LEU A 295 11.71 -24.29 9.52
N SER A 296 12.46 -23.62 8.64
CA SER A 296 13.62 -24.22 7.96
C SER A 296 14.55 -23.17 7.36
N THR A 297 15.84 -23.51 7.26
CA THR A 297 16.86 -22.66 6.61
C THR A 297 16.58 -22.49 5.12
N GLY A 298 16.06 -23.52 4.46
CA GLY A 298 15.65 -23.46 3.06
C GLY A 298 14.48 -22.51 2.81
N LEU A 299 13.47 -22.49 3.69
CA LEU A 299 12.37 -21.53 3.61
C LEU A 299 12.86 -20.09 3.82
N ALA A 300 13.75 -19.87 4.80
CA ALA A 300 14.36 -18.55 5.01
C ALA A 300 15.08 -18.05 3.75
N PHE A 301 15.86 -18.91 3.10
CA PHE A 301 16.52 -18.59 1.84
C PHE A 301 15.52 -18.27 0.72
N ALA A 302 14.46 -19.08 0.57
CA ALA A 302 13.40 -18.85 -0.40
C ALA A 302 12.69 -17.50 -0.18
N LEU A 303 12.46 -17.09 1.07
CA LEU A 303 11.86 -15.80 1.42
C LEU A 303 12.80 -14.62 1.14
N VAL A 304 14.10 -14.76 1.42
CA VAL A 304 15.11 -13.75 1.07
C VAL A 304 15.15 -13.55 -0.43
N LEU A 305 15.22 -14.65 -1.20
CA LEU A 305 15.21 -14.61 -2.67
C LEU A 305 13.90 -14.00 -3.19
N TYR A 306 12.75 -14.37 -2.60
CA TYR A 306 11.45 -13.79 -2.92
C TYR A 306 11.41 -12.27 -2.70
N LEU A 307 11.92 -11.79 -1.56
CA LEU A 307 12.00 -10.35 -1.27
C LEU A 307 12.95 -9.64 -2.25
N ALA A 308 14.16 -10.17 -2.45
CA ALA A 308 15.14 -9.61 -3.37
C ALA A 308 14.57 -9.49 -4.80
N LEU A 309 13.95 -10.55 -5.30
CA LEU A 309 13.35 -10.57 -6.63
C LEU A 309 12.12 -9.64 -6.72
N SER A 310 11.33 -9.54 -5.66
CA SER A 310 10.18 -8.61 -5.59
C SER A 310 10.61 -7.14 -5.59
N PHE A 311 11.70 -6.81 -4.90
CA PHE A 311 12.28 -5.47 -4.92
C PHE A 311 12.94 -5.16 -6.26
N ALA A 312 13.72 -6.09 -6.83
CA ALA A 312 14.30 -5.94 -8.16
C ALA A 312 13.21 -5.76 -9.24
N TYR A 313 12.10 -6.50 -9.13
CA TYR A 313 10.92 -6.33 -9.96
C TYR A 313 10.38 -4.91 -9.87
N SER A 314 10.16 -4.42 -8.64
CA SER A 314 9.59 -3.09 -8.40
C SER A 314 10.51 -1.96 -8.85
N GLY A 315 11.83 -2.14 -8.69
CA GLY A 315 12.87 -1.16 -9.00
C GLY A 315 13.21 -1.03 -10.48
N GLY A 316 13.06 -2.08 -11.28
CA GLY A 316 13.42 -1.98 -12.71
C GLY A 316 13.00 -3.13 -13.60
N LEU A 317 12.99 -4.39 -13.12
CA LEU A 317 12.71 -5.54 -14.02
C LEU A 317 11.31 -5.48 -14.62
N LYS A 318 10.36 -4.83 -13.92
CA LYS A 318 9.00 -4.60 -14.44
C LYS A 318 8.95 -3.75 -15.72
N GLN A 319 10.02 -3.03 -16.04
CA GLN A 319 10.12 -2.13 -17.19
C GLN A 319 10.61 -2.83 -18.46
N ILE A 320 11.12 -4.06 -18.34
CA ILE A 320 11.62 -4.86 -19.45
C ILE A 320 10.49 -5.78 -19.91
N ALA A 321 10.07 -5.61 -21.17
CA ALA A 321 9.00 -6.41 -21.77
C ALA A 321 9.33 -7.91 -21.71
N LEU A 322 8.29 -8.73 -21.51
CA LEU A 322 8.30 -10.17 -21.25
C LEU A 322 9.02 -10.61 -19.96
N LEU A 323 10.16 -10.02 -19.62
CA LEU A 323 10.90 -10.33 -18.40
C LEU A 323 10.03 -10.13 -17.16
N ASP A 324 9.17 -9.12 -17.17
CA ASP A 324 8.24 -8.88 -16.06
C ASP A 324 7.25 -10.05 -15.83
N ALA A 325 6.80 -10.71 -16.89
CA ALA A 325 5.92 -11.87 -16.81
C ALA A 325 6.68 -13.12 -16.33
N PHE A 326 7.90 -13.34 -16.82
CA PHE A 326 8.76 -14.45 -16.36
C PHE A 326 9.11 -14.31 -14.87
N VAL A 327 9.48 -13.10 -14.43
CA VAL A 327 9.76 -12.83 -13.01
C VAL A 327 8.52 -13.05 -12.16
N LEU A 328 7.33 -12.64 -12.63
CA LEU A 328 6.09 -12.86 -11.88
C LEU A 328 5.75 -14.35 -11.76
N ALA A 329 5.93 -15.13 -12.82
CA ALA A 329 5.81 -16.59 -12.78
C ALA A 329 6.82 -17.21 -11.80
N GLY A 330 8.09 -16.78 -11.85
CA GLY A 330 9.13 -17.21 -10.92
C GLY A 330 8.79 -16.93 -9.45
N LEU A 331 8.21 -15.76 -9.14
CA LEU A 331 7.75 -15.44 -7.79
C LEU A 331 6.63 -16.38 -7.32
N TYR A 332 5.73 -16.84 -8.20
CA TYR A 332 4.75 -17.86 -7.85
C TYR A 332 5.39 -19.23 -7.64
N THR A 333 6.36 -19.60 -8.48
CA THR A 333 7.14 -20.82 -8.33
C THR A 333 7.91 -20.87 -7.01
N LEU A 334 8.51 -19.75 -6.57
CA LEU A 334 9.19 -19.65 -5.28
C LEU A 334 8.27 -19.95 -4.08
N ARG A 335 6.98 -19.63 -4.18
CA ARG A 335 6.00 -19.97 -3.13
C ARG A 335 5.78 -21.47 -3.04
N LEU A 336 5.70 -22.14 -4.19
CA LEU A 336 5.59 -23.59 -4.24
C LEU A 336 6.83 -24.25 -3.63
N ILE A 337 8.03 -23.77 -3.99
CA ILE A 337 9.30 -24.23 -3.41
C ILE A 337 9.30 -24.00 -1.90
N GLY A 338 8.89 -22.82 -1.42
CA GLY A 338 8.81 -22.56 0.02
C GLY A 338 7.84 -23.47 0.76
N GLY A 339 6.74 -23.91 0.12
CA GLY A 339 5.85 -24.93 0.69
C GLY A 339 6.53 -26.28 0.88
N HIS A 340 7.37 -26.68 -0.08
CA HIS A 340 8.23 -27.85 0.05
C HIS A 340 9.25 -27.68 1.18
N GLU A 341 10.01 -26.59 1.20
CA GLU A 341 11.02 -26.32 2.23
C GLU A 341 10.45 -26.28 3.65
N ALA A 342 9.18 -25.90 3.80
CA ALA A 342 8.51 -25.85 5.10
C ALA A 342 8.03 -27.23 5.59
N THR A 343 7.67 -28.11 4.66
CA THR A 343 6.99 -29.38 4.98
C THR A 343 7.86 -30.61 4.76
N GLY A 344 8.95 -30.49 3.99
CA GLY A 344 9.75 -31.60 3.49
C GLY A 344 9.02 -32.46 2.45
N VAL A 345 7.78 -32.11 2.07
CA VAL A 345 7.01 -32.86 1.07
C VAL A 345 7.55 -32.52 -0.31
N ALA A 346 8.21 -33.49 -0.95
CA ALA A 346 8.75 -33.32 -2.29
C ALA A 346 7.66 -32.92 -3.30
N TYR A 347 7.99 -31.99 -4.20
CA TYR A 347 7.21 -31.75 -5.41
C TYR A 347 7.81 -32.55 -6.57
N SER A 348 6.98 -32.89 -7.57
CA SER A 348 7.49 -33.46 -8.82
C SER A 348 8.02 -32.35 -9.73
N THR A 349 9.06 -32.65 -10.53
CA THR A 349 9.55 -31.71 -11.56
C THR A 349 8.42 -31.33 -12.53
N TRP A 350 7.52 -32.27 -12.82
CA TRP A 350 6.32 -32.03 -13.61
C TRP A 350 5.39 -30.99 -13.00
N LEU A 351 5.13 -31.05 -11.69
CA LEU A 351 4.31 -30.07 -10.97
C LEU A 351 4.95 -28.68 -11.00
N LEU A 352 6.28 -28.60 -10.88
CA LEU A 352 7.01 -27.34 -10.99
C LEU A 352 6.86 -26.72 -12.38
N MET A 353 7.04 -27.51 -13.44
CA MET A 353 6.87 -27.07 -14.83
C MET A 353 5.42 -26.64 -15.10
N PHE A 354 4.45 -27.40 -14.61
CA PHE A 354 3.02 -27.07 -14.68
C PHE A 354 2.76 -25.69 -14.08
N CYS A 355 3.23 -25.47 -12.85
CA CYS A 355 3.08 -24.19 -12.15
C CYS A 355 3.75 -23.04 -12.89
N MET A 356 4.96 -23.24 -13.42
CA MET A 356 5.64 -22.21 -14.20
C MET A 356 4.81 -21.77 -15.42
N PHE A 357 4.29 -22.71 -16.20
CA PHE A 357 3.51 -22.41 -17.40
C PHE A 357 2.14 -21.79 -17.09
N ILE A 358 1.42 -22.29 -16.09
CA ILE A 358 0.11 -21.72 -15.72
C ILE A 358 0.26 -20.30 -15.17
N PHE A 359 1.27 -20.04 -14.32
CA PHE A 359 1.50 -18.70 -13.78
C PHE A 359 2.04 -17.74 -14.83
N LEU A 360 2.84 -18.20 -15.79
CA LEU A 360 3.24 -17.40 -16.94
C LEU A 360 2.03 -17.02 -17.80
N SER A 361 1.12 -17.96 -18.08
CA SER A 361 -0.14 -17.67 -18.79
C SER A 361 -0.95 -16.60 -18.06
N LEU A 362 -1.18 -16.74 -16.75
CA LEU A 362 -1.93 -15.76 -15.95
C LEU A 362 -1.21 -14.40 -15.85
N ALA A 363 0.12 -14.38 -15.78
CA ALA A 363 0.89 -13.14 -15.82
C ALA A 363 0.70 -12.40 -17.15
N LEU A 364 0.70 -13.13 -18.27
CA LEU A 364 0.48 -12.58 -19.61
C LEU A 364 -0.98 -12.13 -19.81
N VAL A 365 -1.98 -12.79 -19.22
CA VAL A 365 -3.37 -12.28 -19.21
C VAL A 365 -3.43 -10.87 -18.62
N LYS A 366 -2.70 -10.64 -17.52
CA LYS A 366 -2.63 -9.32 -16.88
C LYS A 366 -1.98 -8.27 -17.81
N ARG A 367 -0.93 -8.66 -18.54
CA ARG A 367 -0.28 -7.76 -19.52
C ARG A 367 -1.21 -7.44 -20.69
N PHE A 368 -1.89 -8.46 -21.20
CA PHE A 368 -2.86 -8.34 -22.29
C PHE A 368 -3.95 -7.31 -21.95
N GLN A 369 -4.50 -7.33 -20.73
CA GLN A 369 -5.50 -6.35 -20.29
C GLN A 369 -4.96 -4.92 -20.22
N GLU A 370 -3.74 -4.74 -19.71
CA GLU A 370 -3.10 -3.42 -19.67
C GLU A 370 -2.87 -2.87 -21.09
N LEU A 371 -2.38 -3.70 -22.01
CA LEU A 371 -2.18 -3.34 -23.42
C LEU A 371 -3.47 -2.97 -24.14
N ARG A 372 -4.53 -3.75 -23.89
CA ARG A 372 -5.85 -3.46 -24.45
C ARG A 372 -6.39 -2.11 -23.98
N ASN A 373 -6.28 -1.79 -22.69
CA ASN A 373 -6.75 -0.51 -22.15
C ASN A 373 -6.00 0.68 -22.78
N ILE A 374 -4.72 0.49 -23.08
CA ILE A 374 -3.88 1.49 -23.76
C ILE A 374 -4.27 1.65 -25.22
N ARG A 375 -4.52 0.55 -25.93
CA ARG A 375 -5.04 0.55 -27.30
C ARG A 375 -6.38 1.27 -27.40
N HIS A 376 -7.28 1.10 -26.43
CA HIS A 376 -8.56 1.82 -26.37
C HIS A 376 -8.41 3.32 -26.06
N THR A 377 -7.37 3.71 -25.33
CA THR A 377 -7.14 5.13 -24.96
C THR A 377 -6.23 5.87 -25.93
N ASN A 378 -5.94 5.29 -27.11
CA ASN A 378 -5.04 5.82 -28.14
C ASN A 378 -3.64 6.18 -27.61
N GLN A 379 -3.20 5.55 -26.51
CA GLN A 379 -1.84 5.68 -26.01
C GLN A 379 -0.96 4.64 -26.72
N ARG A 380 0.28 5.01 -27.07
CA ARG A 380 1.18 4.12 -27.81
C ARG A 380 2.00 3.18 -26.93
N VAL A 381 2.30 3.58 -25.69
CA VAL A 381 3.27 2.90 -24.82
C VAL A 381 2.68 2.67 -23.43
N VAL A 382 2.93 1.49 -22.87
CA VAL A 382 2.66 1.22 -21.44
C VAL A 382 3.72 1.92 -20.60
N LYS A 383 3.34 3.02 -19.91
CA LYS A 383 4.25 3.77 -19.04
C LYS A 383 4.94 2.84 -18.04
N GLY A 384 6.28 2.78 -18.11
CA GLY A 384 7.12 2.04 -17.17
C GLY A 384 7.07 0.51 -17.30
N ARG A 385 6.67 -0.04 -18.46
CA ARG A 385 6.64 -1.50 -18.70
C ARG A 385 7.37 -1.96 -19.96
N GLY A 386 7.76 -1.05 -20.84
CA GLY A 386 8.52 -1.37 -22.06
C GLY A 386 7.70 -2.02 -23.19
N TYR A 387 6.40 -2.24 -23.01
CA TYR A 387 5.52 -2.74 -24.07
C TYR A 387 4.88 -1.61 -24.89
N VAL A 388 4.60 -1.90 -26.15
CA VAL A 388 3.80 -1.08 -27.06
C VAL A 388 2.45 -1.73 -27.35
N ALA A 389 1.44 -0.93 -27.71
CA ALA A 389 0.07 -1.43 -27.93
C ALA A 389 -0.03 -2.56 -28.98
N GLU A 390 0.92 -2.61 -29.91
CA GLU A 390 1.03 -3.61 -30.98
C GLU A 390 1.49 -4.99 -30.46
N ASP A 391 2.12 -5.07 -29.29
CA ASP A 391 2.58 -6.33 -28.69
C ASP A 391 1.42 -7.23 -28.22
N ILE A 392 0.18 -6.73 -28.25
CA ILE A 392 -0.99 -7.41 -27.70
C ILE A 392 -1.21 -8.81 -28.29
N ASP A 393 -0.99 -8.97 -29.60
CA ASP A 393 -1.20 -10.23 -30.30
C ASP A 393 -0.09 -11.24 -29.93
N LEU A 394 1.16 -10.78 -29.84
CA LEU A 394 2.28 -11.60 -29.37
C LEU A 394 2.06 -12.07 -27.92
N VAL A 395 1.66 -11.16 -27.04
CA VAL A 395 1.35 -11.47 -25.63
C VAL A 395 0.20 -12.49 -25.54
N ALA A 396 -0.81 -12.37 -26.39
CA ALA A 396 -1.91 -13.34 -26.45
C ALA A 396 -1.44 -14.72 -26.88
N VAL A 397 -0.64 -14.82 -27.95
CA VAL A 397 -0.11 -16.10 -28.45
C VAL A 397 0.79 -16.77 -27.42
N LEU A 398 1.74 -16.03 -26.82
CA LEU A 398 2.61 -16.56 -25.77
C LEU A 398 1.81 -17.00 -24.54
N GLY A 399 0.77 -16.24 -24.20
CA GLY A 399 -0.08 -16.49 -23.04
C GLY A 399 -0.97 -17.71 -23.19
N LEU A 400 -1.67 -17.86 -24.33
CA LEU A 400 -2.43 -19.08 -24.65
C LEU A 400 -1.49 -20.27 -24.78
N GLY A 401 -0.37 -20.13 -25.48
CA GLY A 401 0.63 -21.18 -25.66
C GLY A 401 1.15 -21.72 -24.32
N SER A 402 1.50 -20.82 -23.40
CA SER A 402 1.87 -21.20 -22.03
C SER A 402 0.76 -21.96 -21.31
N GLY A 403 -0.50 -21.54 -21.48
CA GLY A 403 -1.64 -22.22 -20.88
C GLY A 403 -1.85 -23.64 -21.42
N VAL A 404 -1.77 -23.81 -22.74
CA VAL A 404 -1.87 -25.14 -23.38
C VAL A 404 -0.70 -26.04 -22.99
N LEU A 405 0.52 -25.49 -22.89
CA LEU A 405 1.68 -26.23 -22.39
C LEU A 405 1.49 -26.68 -20.94
N ALA A 406 0.84 -25.88 -20.08
CA ALA A 406 0.48 -26.32 -18.73
C ALA A 406 -0.44 -27.55 -18.77
N VAL A 407 -1.47 -27.55 -19.64
CA VAL A 407 -2.36 -28.72 -19.82
C VAL A 407 -1.59 -29.94 -20.33
N LEU A 408 -0.69 -29.75 -21.30
CA LEU A 408 0.15 -30.84 -21.81
C LEU A 408 1.03 -31.43 -20.70
N VAL A 409 1.68 -30.57 -19.90
CA VAL A 409 2.50 -31.01 -18.77
C VAL A 409 1.66 -31.75 -17.73
N LEU A 410 0.41 -31.33 -17.48
CA LEU A 410 -0.52 -32.06 -16.61
C LEU A 410 -0.82 -33.46 -17.18
N ALA A 411 -1.05 -33.58 -18.48
CA ALA A 411 -1.28 -34.88 -19.12
C ALA A 411 -0.07 -35.81 -18.99
N LEU A 412 1.16 -35.27 -19.11
CA LEU A 412 2.40 -36.03 -18.90
C LEU A 412 2.60 -36.41 -17.43
N TYR A 413 2.24 -35.53 -16.49
CA TYR A 413 2.34 -35.77 -15.05
C TYR A 413 1.54 -37.00 -14.59
N VAL A 414 0.40 -37.31 -15.24
CA VAL A 414 -0.43 -38.48 -14.93
C VAL A 414 0.35 -39.79 -15.00
N ASN A 415 1.36 -39.87 -15.86
CA ASN A 415 2.20 -41.07 -16.04
C ASN A 415 3.46 -41.08 -15.15
N SER A 416 3.58 -40.16 -14.20
CA SER A 416 4.74 -40.12 -13.30
C SER A 416 4.65 -41.17 -12.20
N ASP A 417 5.80 -41.72 -11.78
CA ASP A 417 5.88 -42.76 -10.75
C ASP A 417 5.15 -42.37 -9.45
N GLN A 418 5.23 -41.08 -9.06
CA GLN A 418 4.54 -40.57 -7.89
C GLN A 418 3.02 -40.67 -8.00
N VAL A 419 2.46 -40.38 -9.18
CA VAL A 419 1.00 -40.46 -9.42
C VAL A 419 0.55 -41.91 -9.46
N LEU A 420 1.32 -42.79 -10.09
CA LEU A 420 1.03 -44.21 -10.17
C LEU A 420 1.00 -44.90 -8.80
N VAL A 421 1.77 -44.39 -7.83
CA VAL A 421 1.73 -44.87 -6.43
C VAL A 421 0.54 -44.30 -5.65
N LEU A 422 0.14 -43.06 -5.94
CA LEU A 422 -0.81 -42.31 -5.11
C LEU A 422 -2.27 -42.53 -5.51
N TYR A 423 -2.54 -42.87 -6.77
CA TYR A 423 -3.88 -42.99 -7.34
C TYR A 423 -4.14 -44.42 -7.84
N ARG A 424 -5.28 -45.01 -7.48
CA ARG A 424 -5.69 -46.34 -7.98
C ARG A 424 -6.08 -46.33 -9.45
N HIS A 425 -6.65 -45.22 -9.93
CA HIS A 425 -7.06 -45.04 -11.32
C HIS A 425 -6.45 -43.76 -11.94
N PRO A 426 -5.13 -43.72 -12.19
CA PRO A 426 -4.43 -42.52 -12.68
C PRO A 426 -5.00 -41.96 -13.98
N THR A 427 -5.48 -42.83 -14.88
CA THR A 427 -6.05 -42.43 -16.18
C THR A 427 -7.25 -41.50 -16.05
N LEU A 428 -8.00 -41.56 -14.95
CA LEU A 428 -9.12 -40.64 -14.69
C LEU A 428 -8.65 -39.19 -14.53
N LEU A 429 -7.41 -38.96 -14.08
CA LEU A 429 -6.83 -37.61 -13.98
C LEU A 429 -6.75 -36.90 -15.33
N LEU A 430 -6.74 -37.64 -16.44
CA LEU A 430 -6.81 -37.06 -17.79
C LEU A 430 -8.12 -36.28 -18.03
N LEU A 431 -9.20 -36.59 -17.30
CA LEU A 431 -10.43 -35.78 -17.33
C LEU A 431 -10.20 -34.36 -16.78
N GLY A 432 -9.14 -34.14 -16.01
CA GLY A 432 -8.72 -32.81 -15.58
C GLY A 432 -8.17 -31.95 -16.72
N CYS A 433 -7.64 -32.56 -17.78
CA CYS A 433 -7.08 -31.85 -18.94
C CYS A 433 -8.14 -31.02 -19.71
N PRO A 434 -9.29 -31.58 -20.15
CA PRO A 434 -10.32 -30.79 -20.82
C PRO A 434 -10.95 -29.74 -19.90
N LEU A 435 -11.07 -30.02 -18.60
CA LEU A 435 -11.56 -29.04 -17.61
C LEU A 435 -10.62 -27.83 -17.50
N LEU A 436 -9.32 -28.08 -17.35
CA LEU A 436 -8.33 -27.02 -17.26
C LEU A 436 -8.19 -26.25 -18.57
N LEU A 437 -8.20 -26.95 -19.71
CA LEU A 437 -8.17 -26.33 -21.03
C LEU A 437 -9.36 -25.39 -21.21
N TYR A 438 -10.58 -25.84 -20.88
CA TYR A 438 -11.78 -24.99 -20.89
C TYR A 438 -11.60 -23.75 -20.01
N TRP A 439 -11.08 -23.90 -18.79
CA TRP A 439 -10.89 -22.78 -17.87
C TRP A 439 -9.87 -21.77 -18.40
N ILE A 440 -8.73 -22.22 -18.90
CA ILE A 440 -7.71 -21.36 -19.50
C ILE A 440 -8.28 -20.61 -20.72
N SER A 441 -8.93 -21.34 -21.63
CA SER A 441 -9.58 -20.73 -22.80
C SER A 441 -10.64 -19.70 -22.40
N ARG A 442 -11.42 -19.96 -21.34
CA ARG A 442 -12.41 -19.02 -20.83
C ARG A 442 -11.78 -17.78 -20.21
N VAL A 443 -10.72 -17.92 -19.41
CA VAL A 443 -9.98 -16.80 -18.84
C VAL A 443 -9.48 -15.87 -19.95
N TRP A 444 -8.86 -16.44 -20.99
CA TRP A 444 -8.39 -15.69 -22.15
C TRP A 444 -9.52 -15.08 -22.98
N LEU A 445 -10.65 -15.78 -23.16
CA LEU A 445 -11.83 -15.25 -23.83
C LEU A 445 -12.40 -14.02 -23.11
N ILE A 446 -12.50 -14.07 -21.78
CA ILE A 446 -13.02 -12.96 -20.96
C ILE A 446 -12.04 -11.78 -20.99
N ALA A 447 -10.73 -12.04 -20.92
CA ALA A 447 -9.72 -11.01 -21.08
C ALA A 447 -9.79 -10.35 -22.47
N HIS A 448 -9.94 -11.16 -23.53
CA HIS A 448 -10.14 -10.70 -24.90
C HIS A 448 -11.45 -9.93 -25.11
N ARG A 449 -12.48 -10.18 -24.29
CA ARG A 449 -13.73 -9.38 -24.25
C ARG A 449 -13.64 -8.14 -23.38
N GLY A 450 -12.65 -8.05 -22.47
CA GLY A 450 -12.38 -6.86 -21.65
C GLY A 450 -13.28 -6.80 -20.43
N GLN A 451 -13.82 -7.96 -20.06
CA GLN A 451 -14.74 -8.14 -18.94
C GLN A 451 -13.99 -8.55 -17.66
N MET A 452 -12.66 -8.72 -17.74
CA MET A 452 -11.83 -9.00 -16.57
C MET A 452 -11.22 -7.70 -16.06
N HIS A 453 -11.74 -7.24 -14.92
CA HIS A 453 -11.30 -6.01 -14.24
C HIS A 453 -10.36 -6.28 -13.06
N ASP A 454 -10.36 -7.51 -12.56
CA ASP A 454 -9.55 -7.97 -11.44
C ASP A 454 -8.29 -8.70 -11.93
N ASP A 455 -7.29 -8.79 -11.05
CA ASP A 455 -6.12 -9.66 -11.26
C ASP A 455 -6.59 -11.12 -11.52
N PRO A 456 -5.99 -11.87 -12.46
CA PRO A 456 -6.50 -13.18 -12.88
C PRO A 456 -6.67 -14.19 -11.73
N VAL A 457 -5.81 -14.12 -10.71
CA VAL A 457 -5.92 -14.96 -9.51
C VAL A 457 -7.14 -14.57 -8.67
N VAL A 458 -7.41 -13.27 -8.54
CA VAL A 458 -8.59 -12.75 -7.83
C VAL A 458 -9.86 -13.04 -8.61
N PHE A 459 -9.82 -12.94 -9.94
CA PHE A 459 -10.92 -13.33 -10.82
C PHE A 459 -11.30 -14.81 -10.58
N ALA A 460 -10.32 -15.72 -10.53
CA ALA A 460 -10.56 -17.13 -10.28
C ALA A 460 -11.30 -17.41 -8.96
N LEU A 461 -11.15 -16.54 -7.97
CA LEU A 461 -11.78 -16.64 -6.66
C LEU A 461 -13.16 -15.96 -6.56
N LYS A 462 -13.55 -15.14 -7.54
CA LYS A 462 -14.87 -14.50 -7.56
C LYS A 462 -15.80 -15.12 -8.59
N ASP A 463 -15.23 -15.74 -9.61
CA ASP A 463 -15.96 -16.26 -10.75
C ASP A 463 -16.59 -17.62 -10.46
N LYS A 464 -17.92 -17.70 -10.63
CA LYS A 464 -18.71 -18.93 -10.38
C LYS A 464 -18.26 -20.12 -11.23
N THR A 465 -17.91 -19.88 -12.49
CA THR A 465 -17.45 -20.97 -13.39
C THR A 465 -16.10 -21.52 -12.94
N SER A 466 -15.21 -20.67 -12.42
CA SER A 466 -13.93 -21.10 -11.85
C SER A 466 -14.14 -22.03 -10.65
N TYR A 467 -15.13 -21.76 -9.79
CA TYR A 467 -15.52 -22.69 -8.73
C TYR A 467 -16.06 -24.01 -9.25
N VAL A 468 -16.95 -24.00 -10.26
CA VAL A 468 -17.49 -25.22 -10.86
C VAL A 468 -16.36 -26.08 -11.43
N VAL A 469 -15.44 -25.50 -12.20
CA VAL A 469 -14.28 -26.22 -12.74
C VAL A 469 -13.39 -26.75 -11.61
N GLY A 470 -13.12 -25.95 -10.58
CA GLY A 470 -12.34 -26.37 -9.41
C GLY A 470 -12.96 -27.55 -8.66
N VAL A 471 -14.28 -27.54 -8.45
CA VAL A 471 -15.00 -28.67 -7.84
C VAL A 471 -14.94 -29.91 -8.72
N LEU A 472 -15.15 -29.77 -10.04
CA LEU A 472 -15.02 -30.89 -10.97
C LEU A 472 -13.61 -31.49 -10.99
N MET A 473 -12.57 -30.65 -10.92
CA MET A 473 -11.17 -31.10 -10.77
C MET A 473 -10.97 -31.91 -9.48
N LEU A 474 -11.52 -31.45 -8.35
CA LEU A 474 -11.45 -32.18 -7.08
C LEU A 474 -12.21 -33.51 -7.13
N VAL A 475 -13.38 -33.55 -7.80
CA VAL A 475 -14.14 -34.79 -8.01
C VAL A 475 -13.34 -35.77 -8.86
N VAL A 476 -12.69 -35.30 -9.93
CA VAL A 476 -11.81 -36.14 -10.76
C VAL A 476 -10.65 -36.71 -9.93
N MET A 477 -9.99 -35.88 -9.11
CA MET A 477 -8.91 -36.34 -8.22
C MET A 477 -9.41 -37.37 -7.21
N TRP A 478 -10.57 -37.14 -6.61
CA TRP A 478 -11.18 -38.06 -5.65
C TRP A 478 -11.56 -39.41 -6.28
N LEU A 479 -12.15 -39.40 -7.49
CA LEU A 479 -12.47 -40.62 -8.23
C LEU A 479 -11.23 -41.41 -8.68
N ALA A 480 -10.09 -40.72 -8.86
CA ALA A 480 -8.84 -41.36 -9.23
C ALA A 480 -8.12 -42.03 -8.04
N THR A 481 -8.41 -41.61 -6.80
CA THR A 481 -7.79 -42.13 -5.58
C THR A 481 -8.38 -43.49 -5.22
#